data_AF-A0A3E3JY94-F1
#
_entry.id   AF-A0A3E3JY94-F1
#
_cell.length_a   1.000
_cell.length_b   1.000
_cell.length_c   1.000
_cell.angle_alpha   90.00
_cell.angle_beta   90.00
_cell.angle_gamma   90.00
#
_symmetry.space_group_name_H-M   'P 1'
#
loop_
_entity.id
_entity.type
_entity.pdbx_description
1 polymer ?
#
loop_
_entity_poly.entity_id
_entity_poly.type
_entity_poly.pdbx_seq_one_letter_code
_entity_poly.pdbx_strand_id
1 'polypeptide(L)'
;MFGLVRKKALIRYMKEIKDENRASNIYAKYPPKDNKQEKLNCYSQGYEDGTDNFYNVMVDIIRKHMNDGWIPVEERLPEVPDDMEDEYCPEFNVTIKGASRATTLKYSPDGAWFDDSGQVYVVIAWRPLPDLYKKIQEENK
;
A
#
# COMPACT_ATOMS: atom_id res chain seq x y z
N MET A 1 -2.29 -16.43 4.00
CA MET A 1 -1.15 -16.59 3.05
C MET A 1 -1.56 -16.41 1.57
N PHE A 2 -2.76 -16.82 1.14
CA PHE A 2 -3.21 -16.70 -0.27
C PHE A 2 -3.29 -15.27 -0.83
N GLY A 3 -3.60 -14.25 -0.01
CA GLY A 3 -3.67 -12.85 -0.46
C GLY A 3 -2.32 -12.28 -0.92
N LEU A 4 -1.26 -12.52 -0.13
CA LEU A 4 0.10 -12.07 -0.46
C LEU A 4 0.63 -12.72 -1.75
N VAL A 5 0.39 -14.02 -1.94
CA VAL A 5 0.79 -14.76 -3.14
C VAL A 5 0.10 -14.18 -4.39
N ARG A 6 -1.21 -13.85 -4.29
CA ARG A 6 -1.96 -13.21 -5.38
C ARG A 6 -1.43 -11.81 -5.71
N LYS A 7 -1.13 -10.98 -4.70
CA LYS A 7 -0.56 -9.63 -4.90
C LYS A 7 0.81 -9.67 -5.59
N LYS A 8 1.69 -10.61 -5.20
CA LYS A 8 2.99 -10.82 -5.87
C LYS A 8 2.83 -11.27 -7.33
N ALA A 9 1.90 -12.19 -7.60
CA ALA A 9 1.61 -12.63 -8.96
C ALA A 9 1.10 -11.49 -9.85
N LEU A 10 0.25 -10.61 -9.30
CA LEU A 10 -0.26 -9.44 -10.01
C LEU A 10 0.87 -8.46 -10.40
N ILE A 11 1.76 -8.11 -9.47
CA ILE A 11 2.92 -7.25 -9.77
C ILE A 11 3.78 -7.84 -10.89
N ARG A 12 3.99 -9.16 -10.88
CA ARG A 12 4.75 -9.85 -11.93
C ARG A 12 4.06 -9.74 -13.29
N TYR A 13 2.77 -10.04 -13.35
CA TYR A 13 1.98 -9.94 -14.58
C TYR A 13 1.98 -8.51 -15.15
N MET A 14 1.79 -7.50 -14.31
CA MET A 14 1.85 -6.09 -14.75
C MET A 14 3.23 -5.72 -15.30
N LYS A 15 4.31 -6.28 -14.75
CA LYS A 15 5.66 -6.06 -15.24
C LYS A 15 5.86 -6.68 -16.62
N GLU A 16 5.36 -7.91 -16.82
CA GLU A 16 5.42 -8.60 -18.12
C GLU A 16 4.75 -7.76 -19.22
N ILE A 17 3.54 -7.24 -19.00
CA ILE A 17 2.85 -6.37 -19.98
C ILE A 17 3.67 -5.12 -20.29
N LYS A 18 4.22 -4.47 -19.27
CA LYS A 18 5.01 -3.25 -19.42
C LYS A 18 6.28 -3.51 -20.25
N ASP A 19 6.99 -4.59 -19.94
CA ASP A 19 8.23 -4.97 -20.61
C ASP A 19 7.96 -5.44 -22.06
N GLU A 20 6.86 -6.15 -22.31
CA GLU A 20 6.39 -6.53 -23.65
C GLU A 20 6.06 -5.31 -24.50
N ASN A 21 5.33 -4.34 -23.95
CA ASN A 21 5.02 -3.09 -24.64
C ASN A 21 6.29 -2.36 -25.07
N ARG A 22 7.30 -2.29 -24.19
CA ARG A 22 8.60 -1.70 -24.51
C ARG A 22 9.36 -2.48 -25.58
N ALA A 23 9.37 -3.81 -25.49
CA ALA A 23 10.07 -4.66 -26.46
C ALA A 23 9.45 -4.59 -27.86
N SER A 24 8.13 -4.42 -27.94
CA SER A 24 7.39 -4.39 -29.20
C SER A 24 7.75 -3.22 -30.12
N ASN A 25 8.36 -2.13 -29.59
CA ASN A 25 8.93 -1.01 -30.35
C ASN A 25 8.05 -0.56 -31.53
N ILE A 26 6.72 -0.55 -31.33
CA ILE A 26 5.71 -0.53 -32.42
C ILE A 26 5.94 0.67 -33.35
N TYR A 27 6.48 1.76 -32.81
CA TYR A 27 6.83 2.96 -33.56
C TYR A 27 8.26 3.47 -33.32
N ALA A 28 9.16 2.72 -32.69
CA ALA A 28 10.51 3.17 -32.34
C ALA A 28 11.56 2.87 -33.44
N LYS A 29 11.38 3.39 -34.66
CA LYS A 29 12.32 3.17 -35.79
C LYS A 29 13.27 4.35 -35.96
N TYR A 30 14.56 4.13 -35.70
CA TYR A 30 15.59 5.18 -35.73
C TYR A 30 16.74 4.88 -36.72
N PRO A 31 17.26 5.89 -37.44
CA PRO A 31 16.71 7.25 -37.57
C PRO A 31 15.36 7.21 -38.33
N PRO A 32 14.45 8.18 -38.11
CA PRO A 32 13.17 8.21 -38.81
C PRO A 32 13.41 8.33 -40.33
N LYS A 33 12.64 7.57 -41.12
CA LYS A 33 12.77 7.57 -42.59
C LYS A 33 12.05 8.76 -43.25
N ASP A 34 11.04 9.30 -42.58
CA ASP A 34 10.22 10.42 -43.03
C ASP A 34 9.53 11.13 -41.84
N ASN A 35 8.88 12.26 -42.10
CA ASN A 35 8.17 13.07 -41.11
C ASN A 35 6.97 12.32 -40.48
N LYS A 36 6.40 11.33 -41.16
CA LYS A 36 5.30 10.51 -40.61
C LYS A 36 5.86 9.55 -39.57
N GLN A 37 6.98 8.90 -39.86
CA GLN A 37 7.69 8.04 -38.93
C GLN A 37 8.18 8.84 -37.72
N GLU A 38 8.73 10.04 -37.90
CA GLU A 38 9.11 10.92 -36.78
C GLU A 38 7.94 11.19 -35.83
N LYS A 39 6.76 11.55 -36.37
CA LYS A 39 5.54 11.73 -35.56
C LYS A 39 5.11 10.44 -34.86
N LEU A 40 5.18 9.29 -35.54
CA LEU A 40 4.87 7.98 -34.94
C LEU A 40 5.85 7.63 -33.81
N ASN A 41 7.15 7.91 -33.96
CA ASN A 41 8.15 7.69 -32.92
C ASN A 41 7.81 8.50 -31.64
N CYS A 42 7.36 9.74 -31.77
CA CYS A 42 6.91 10.55 -30.63
C CYS A 42 5.71 9.91 -29.89
N TYR A 43 4.76 9.32 -30.63
CA TYR A 43 3.66 8.57 -30.00
C TYR A 43 4.14 7.29 -29.29
N SER A 44 5.18 6.61 -29.80
CA SER A 44 5.82 5.47 -29.10
C SER A 44 6.30 5.89 -27.72
N GLN A 45 7.07 6.97 -27.67
CA GLN A 45 7.71 7.42 -26.45
C GLN A 45 6.66 7.80 -25.40
N GLY A 46 5.63 8.55 -25.77
CA GLY A 46 4.54 8.89 -24.84
C GLY A 46 3.76 7.68 -24.34
N TYR A 47 3.59 6.64 -25.17
CA TYR A 47 2.94 5.39 -24.78
C TYR A 47 3.79 4.58 -23.79
N GLU A 48 5.10 4.50 -24.03
CA GLU A 48 6.07 3.85 -23.14
C GLU A 48 6.13 4.56 -21.78
N ASP A 49 6.29 5.89 -21.78
CA ASP A 49 6.32 6.72 -20.58
C ASP A 49 5.01 6.60 -19.77
N GLY A 50 3.87 6.60 -20.45
CA GLY A 50 2.56 6.42 -19.82
C GLY A 50 2.40 5.05 -19.17
N THR A 51 2.85 3.98 -19.85
CA THR A 51 2.80 2.61 -19.33
C THR A 51 3.72 2.45 -18.11
N ASP A 52 4.93 3.02 -18.17
CA ASP A 52 5.88 3.01 -17.05
C ASP A 52 5.34 3.77 -15.84
N ASN A 53 4.76 4.96 -16.04
CA ASN A 53 4.13 5.74 -14.97
C ASN A 53 2.99 4.99 -14.30
N PHE A 54 2.09 4.40 -15.09
CA PHE A 54 0.97 3.62 -14.55
C PHE A 54 1.45 2.39 -13.77
N TYR A 55 2.44 1.67 -14.29
CA TYR A 55 3.04 0.52 -13.60
C TYR A 55 3.62 0.94 -12.24
N ASN A 56 4.42 2.01 -12.20
CA ASN A 56 5.07 2.47 -10.97
C ASN A 56 4.04 2.82 -9.88
N VAL A 57 3.00 3.60 -10.22
CA VAL A 57 1.92 3.95 -9.28
C VAL A 57 1.22 2.71 -8.75
N MET A 58 0.87 1.76 -9.63
CA MET A 58 0.15 0.56 -9.23
C MET A 58 1.00 -0.38 -8.38
N VAL A 59 2.29 -0.52 -8.68
CA VAL A 59 3.21 -1.30 -7.86
C VAL A 59 3.34 -0.71 -6.47
N ASP A 60 3.44 0.61 -6.36
CA ASP A 60 3.52 1.29 -5.06
C ASP A 60 2.25 1.08 -4.24
N ILE A 61 1.08 1.21 -4.85
CA ILE A 61 -0.21 0.91 -4.20
C ILE A 61 -0.23 -0.56 -3.74
N ILE A 62 0.08 -1.52 -4.61
CA ILE A 62 0.03 -2.94 -4.25
C ILE A 62 1.03 -3.25 -3.14
N ARG A 63 2.25 -2.70 -3.19
CA ARG A 63 3.27 -2.87 -2.14
C ARG A 63 2.82 -2.30 -0.80
N LYS A 64 2.26 -1.09 -0.76
CA LYS A 64 1.66 -0.52 0.46
C LYS A 64 0.58 -1.41 1.05
N HIS A 65 -0.17 -2.10 0.20
CA HIS A 65 -1.20 -3.04 0.63
C HIS A 65 -0.72 -4.50 0.73
N MET A 66 0.55 -4.84 0.49
CA MET A 66 1.02 -6.22 0.56
C MET A 66 1.00 -6.77 1.99
N ASN A 67 1.25 -5.92 2.98
CA ASN A 67 1.23 -6.26 4.39
C ASN A 67 -0.14 -6.01 5.03
N ASP A 68 -1.23 -6.04 4.24
CA ASP A 68 -2.61 -5.82 4.71
C ASP A 68 -2.79 -4.56 5.59
N GLY A 69 -2.02 -3.49 5.28
CA GLY A 69 -2.07 -2.20 5.97
C GLY A 69 -1.29 -2.13 7.29
N TRP A 70 -0.54 -3.17 7.66
CA TRP A 70 0.34 -3.16 8.83
C TRP A 70 1.59 -2.31 8.58
N ILE A 71 1.84 -1.38 9.51
CA ILE A 71 2.98 -0.44 9.53
C ILE A 71 3.95 -0.90 10.64
N PRO A 72 5.20 -1.26 10.31
CA PRO A 72 6.22 -1.54 11.32
C PRO A 72 6.50 -0.31 12.19
N VAL A 73 6.73 -0.50 13.49
CA VAL A 73 7.07 0.62 14.39
C VAL A 73 8.38 1.32 14.01
N GLU A 74 9.30 0.59 13.35
CA GLU A 74 10.55 1.14 12.80
C GLU A 74 10.32 2.06 11.59
N GLU A 75 9.19 1.90 10.88
CA GLU A 75 8.82 2.75 9.75
C GLU A 75 8.19 4.06 10.24
N ARG A 76 7.17 3.96 11.11
CA ARG A 76 6.47 5.11 11.68
C ARG A 76 5.64 4.70 12.90
N LEU A 77 5.43 5.62 13.84
CA LEU A 77 4.51 5.48 14.98
C LEU A 77 3.19 6.24 14.71
N PRO A 78 2.10 5.94 15.43
CA PRO A 78 0.88 6.75 15.34
C PRO A 78 1.14 8.19 15.77
N GLU A 79 0.39 9.12 15.18
CA GLU A 79 0.38 10.52 15.59
C GLU A 79 -0.71 10.72 16.64
N VAL A 80 -0.33 11.18 17.83
CA VAL A 80 -1.22 11.42 18.97
C VAL A 80 -0.89 12.80 19.53
N PRO A 81 -1.89 13.66 19.85
CA PRO A 81 -1.65 14.97 20.47
C PRO A 81 -0.90 14.86 21.80
N ASP A 82 0.08 15.75 22.03
CA ASP A 82 0.97 15.72 23.20
C ASP A 82 0.25 15.84 24.56
N ASP A 83 -0.95 16.44 24.58
CA ASP A 83 -1.76 16.72 25.77
C ASP A 83 -2.90 15.71 26.00
N MET A 84 -2.88 14.58 25.27
CA MET A 84 -3.92 13.56 25.37
C MET A 84 -3.75 12.72 26.64
N GLU A 85 -4.79 12.69 27.47
CA GLU A 85 -4.84 11.79 28.64
C GLU A 85 -5.01 10.32 28.21
N ASP A 86 -4.47 9.39 29.00
CA ASP A 86 -4.46 7.94 28.71
C ASP A 86 -5.85 7.37 28.41
N GLU A 87 -6.90 7.88 29.07
CA GLU A 87 -8.29 7.44 28.85
C GLU A 87 -8.77 7.71 27.42
N TYR A 88 -8.28 8.78 26.80
CA TYR A 88 -8.66 9.24 25.46
C TYR A 88 -7.68 8.81 24.37
N CYS A 89 -6.60 8.10 24.73
CA CYS A 89 -5.62 7.63 23.77
C CYS A 89 -6.25 6.72 22.70
N PRO A 90 -5.94 6.93 21.41
CA PRO A 90 -6.52 6.16 20.33
C PRO A 90 -6.07 4.69 20.40
N GLU A 91 -6.98 3.81 20.02
CA GLU A 91 -6.75 2.37 19.97
C GLU A 91 -6.42 1.90 18.54
N PHE A 92 -5.52 0.93 18.45
CA PHE A 92 -5.05 0.37 17.18
C PHE A 92 -5.01 -1.15 17.23
N ASN A 93 -5.08 -1.79 16.06
CA ASN A 93 -4.66 -3.18 15.95
C ASN A 93 -3.13 -3.23 15.99
N VAL A 94 -2.57 -4.12 16.81
CA VAL A 94 -1.14 -4.27 17.03
C VAL A 94 -0.68 -5.72 16.90
N THR A 95 0.58 -5.90 16.55
CA THR A 95 1.30 -7.16 16.73
C THR A 95 2.35 -6.97 17.82
N ILE A 96 2.15 -7.64 18.96
CA ILE A 96 3.10 -7.63 20.08
C ILE A 96 4.28 -8.56 19.76
N LYS A 97 5.49 -8.16 20.14
CA LYS A 97 6.71 -8.95 19.94
C LYS A 97 6.57 -10.33 20.58
N GLY A 98 6.69 -11.38 19.77
CA GLY A 98 6.58 -12.77 20.23
C GLY A 98 5.14 -13.29 20.40
N ALA A 99 4.11 -12.45 20.20
CA ALA A 99 2.72 -12.90 20.22
C ALA A 99 2.38 -13.69 18.95
N SER A 100 1.53 -14.71 19.10
CA SER A 100 1.08 -15.55 18.00
C SER A 100 -0.15 -14.99 17.26
N ARG A 101 -0.80 -13.97 17.82
CA ARG A 101 -1.98 -13.31 17.27
C ARG A 101 -1.91 -11.80 17.49
N ALA A 102 -2.48 -11.06 16.55
CA ALA A 102 -2.73 -9.64 16.71
C ALA A 102 -3.78 -9.40 17.80
N THR A 103 -3.72 -8.22 18.41
CA THR A 103 -4.66 -7.74 19.43
C THR A 103 -4.86 -6.23 19.27
N THR A 104 -5.54 -5.58 20.22
CA THR A 104 -5.69 -4.13 20.26
C THR A 104 -4.99 -3.54 21.48
N LEU A 105 -4.39 -2.37 21.31
CA LEU A 105 -3.78 -1.57 22.38
C LEU A 105 -3.99 -0.09 22.10
N LYS A 106 -3.98 0.71 23.17
CA LYS A 106 -3.89 2.17 23.09
C LYS A 106 -2.44 2.60 22.92
N TYR A 107 -2.24 3.76 22.30
CA TYR A 107 -0.93 4.38 22.16
C TYR A 107 -0.94 5.78 22.74
N SER A 108 -0.05 6.04 23.70
CA SER A 108 0.07 7.33 24.39
C SER A 108 1.06 8.27 23.71
N PRO A 109 0.96 9.58 23.98
CA PRO A 109 1.88 10.57 23.40
C PRO A 109 3.35 10.37 23.82
N ASP A 110 3.58 9.75 24.98
CA ASP A 110 4.91 9.40 25.49
C ASP A 110 5.54 8.18 24.79
N GLY A 111 4.80 7.55 23.87
CA GLY A 111 5.28 6.44 23.06
C GLY A 111 5.04 5.05 23.64
N ALA A 112 4.24 4.93 24.69
CA ALA A 112 3.88 3.63 25.27
C ALA A 112 2.68 2.98 24.56
N TRP A 113 2.72 1.66 24.44
CA TRP A 113 1.59 0.83 23.98
C TRP A 113 1.01 0.07 25.16
N PHE A 114 -0.26 0.28 25.49
CA PHE A 114 -0.85 -0.25 26.73
C PHE A 114 -2.29 -0.75 26.55
N ASP A 115 -2.71 -1.65 27.44
CA ASP A 115 -4.09 -2.13 27.51
C ASP A 115 -4.92 -1.35 28.55
N ASP A 116 -6.21 -1.68 28.68
CA ASP A 116 -7.10 -1.00 29.64
C ASP A 116 -6.72 -1.19 31.11
N SER A 117 -5.81 -2.11 31.43
CA SER A 117 -5.25 -2.25 32.79
C SER A 117 -4.00 -1.40 33.02
N GLY A 118 -3.53 -0.68 31.99
CA GLY A 118 -2.29 0.09 32.01
C GLY A 118 -1.02 -0.75 31.80
N GLN A 119 -1.15 -2.04 31.46
CA GLN A 119 0.01 -2.88 31.20
C GLN A 119 0.65 -2.50 29.86
N VAL A 120 1.95 -2.24 29.87
CA VAL A 120 2.72 -1.84 28.68
C VAL A 120 3.28 -3.06 27.95
N TYR A 121 3.27 -3.02 26.61
CA TYR A 121 3.76 -4.08 25.74
C TYR A 121 4.73 -3.57 24.66
N VAL A 122 5.61 -4.46 24.19
CA VAL A 122 6.49 -4.16 23.04
C VAL A 122 5.77 -4.50 21.75
N VAL A 123 5.34 -3.49 20.99
CA VAL A 123 4.69 -3.64 19.68
C VAL A 123 5.73 -3.59 18.56
N ILE A 124 5.59 -4.44 17.54
CA ILE A 124 6.47 -4.48 16.36
C ILE A 124 5.81 -3.95 15.08
N ALA A 125 4.48 -3.96 15.02
CA ALA A 125 3.71 -3.41 13.91
C ALA A 125 2.31 -3.02 14.38
N TRP A 126 1.72 -2.01 13.74
CA TRP A 126 0.40 -1.49 14.07
C TRP A 126 -0.39 -1.13 12.80
N ARG A 127 -1.70 -0.95 12.95
CA ARG A 127 -2.56 -0.34 11.93
C ARG A 127 -3.82 0.27 12.56
N PRO A 128 -4.46 1.25 11.91
CA PRO A 128 -5.77 1.73 12.32
C PRO A 128 -6.80 0.60 12.42
N LEU A 129 -7.75 0.76 13.35
CA LEU A 129 -8.95 -0.06 13.41
C LEU A 129 -9.72 0.04 12.08
N PRO A 130 -10.38 -1.03 11.63
CA PRO A 130 -11.21 -0.97 10.44
C PRO A 130 -12.42 -0.05 10.68
N ASP A 131 -12.95 0.51 9.59
CA ASP A 131 -14.22 1.23 9.64
C ASP A 131 -15.33 0.34 10.23
N LEU A 132 -16.26 0.96 10.95
CA LEU A 132 -17.45 0.28 11.45
C LEU A 132 -18.18 -0.44 10.32
N TYR A 133 -18.58 -1.68 10.56
CA TYR A 133 -19.38 -2.45 9.61
C TYR A 133 -20.69 -1.70 9.31
N LYS A 134 -20.90 -1.37 8.04
CA LYS A 134 -22.15 -0.82 7.54
C LYS A 134 -22.92 -1.92 6.83
N LYS A 135 -24.10 -2.28 7.37
CA LYS A 135 -25.03 -3.16 6.66
C LYS A 135 -25.50 -2.44 5.40
N ILE A 136 -25.29 -3.05 4.23
CA ILE A 136 -25.84 -2.54 2.98
C ILE A 136 -27.36 -2.67 3.10
N GLN A 137 -28.07 -1.54 3.10
CA GLN A 137 -29.52 -1.57 2.96
C GLN A 137 -29.78 -1.91 1.49
N GLU A 138 -30.30 -3.12 1.25
CA GLU A 138 -30.91 -3.42 -0.04
C GLU A 138 -32.11 -2.48 -0.19
N GLU A 139 -31.99 -1.48 -1.05
CA GLU A 139 -33.14 -0.65 -1.43
C GLU A 139 -34.17 -1.60 -2.06
N ASN A 140 -35.33 -1.68 -1.42
CA ASN A 140 -36.43 -2.54 -1.83
C ASN A 140 -36.77 -2.27 -3.30
N LYS A 141 -36.67 -3.31 -4.12
CA LYS A 141 -37.02 -3.35 -5.53
C LYS A 141 -38.53 -3.42 -5.73
#